data_AF-A0A3C1KSJ4-F1
#
_entry.id   AF-A0A3C1KSJ4-F1
#
_cell.length_a   1.000
_cell.length_b   1.000
_cell.length_c   1.000
_cell.angle_alpha   90.00
_cell.angle_beta   90.00
_cell.angle_gamma   90.00
#
_symmetry.space_group_name_H-M   'P 1'
#
loop_
_entity.id
_entity.type
_entity.pdbx_description
1 polymer ?
#
loop_
_entity_poly.entity_id
_entity_poly.type
_entity_poly.pdbx_seq_one_letter_code
_entity_poly.pdbx_strand_id
1 'polypeptide(L)'
;MAQLEPDSQLPVQRWPLALALLVALSLAFYLLQPILLPFVLGALIGYLGDPVVDALERRKLGRTAGVLVVFVLFSGLIVVGMLVAVPLVLQQLDALIQKIPALYQWLTQTLVPWLRDRLSVPAAQLPQIDWSGQLAEHWQSLGKVTASTLKSLTGSGAGFLAGLFNLALVPVVAFYLMRDWDILMEKALGIVPVAWHKNAIALVREADEVLSAFLRGQFLVMCSLGVIYSTGLWLVG
;
A
#
# COMPACT_ATOMS: atom_id res chain seq x y z
N MET A 1 67.19 -34.25 -1.56
CA MET A 1 66.78 -33.07 -2.34
C MET A 1 65.82 -33.59 -3.40
N ALA A 2 64.54 -33.26 -3.51
CA ALA A 2 63.73 -32.20 -2.95
C ALA A 2 62.30 -32.77 -2.70
N GLN A 3 61.68 -32.38 -1.58
CA GLN A 3 60.26 -32.64 -1.32
C GLN A 3 59.44 -31.66 -2.14
N LEU A 4 58.49 -32.16 -2.92
CA LEU A 4 57.51 -31.34 -3.64
C LEU A 4 56.50 -30.81 -2.60
N GLU A 5 56.52 -29.50 -2.35
CA GLU A 5 55.54 -28.80 -1.52
C GLU A 5 54.14 -28.88 -2.17
N PRO A 6 53.07 -29.06 -1.36
CA PRO A 6 51.72 -29.15 -1.89
C PRO A 6 51.25 -27.75 -2.32
N ASP A 7 50.69 -27.70 -3.53
CA ASP A 7 50.12 -26.55 -4.21
C ASP A 7 49.24 -25.71 -3.25
N SER A 8 49.72 -24.51 -2.91
CA SER A 8 49.03 -23.56 -2.05
C SER A 8 47.81 -23.02 -2.78
N GLN A 9 46.67 -23.69 -2.64
CA GLN A 9 45.39 -23.16 -3.10
C GLN A 9 45.10 -21.86 -2.36
N LEU A 10 45.36 -20.73 -3.02
CA LEU A 10 45.01 -19.40 -2.52
C LEU A 10 43.52 -19.40 -2.15
N PRO A 11 43.15 -19.15 -0.88
CA PRO A 11 41.74 -19.08 -0.50
C PRO A 11 41.13 -17.89 -1.24
N VAL A 12 40.26 -18.16 -2.21
CA VAL A 12 39.51 -17.13 -2.94
C VAL A 12 38.66 -16.36 -1.93
N GLN A 13 39.15 -15.20 -1.51
CA GLN A 13 38.54 -14.37 -0.48
C GLN A 13 37.30 -13.70 -1.07
N ARG A 14 36.11 -14.28 -0.83
CA ARG A 14 34.82 -13.81 -1.39
C ARG A 14 34.22 -12.59 -0.69
N TRP A 15 34.77 -12.20 0.45
CA TRP A 15 34.30 -11.07 1.27
C TRP A 15 34.30 -9.70 0.55
N PRO A 16 35.37 -9.29 -0.17
CA PRO A 16 35.34 -8.04 -0.93
C PRO A 16 34.28 -8.02 -2.05
N LEU A 17 34.00 -9.15 -2.70
CA LEU A 17 32.94 -9.26 -3.69
C LEU A 17 31.56 -9.12 -3.05
N ALA A 18 31.33 -9.75 -1.89
CA ALA A 18 30.09 -9.60 -1.14
C ALA A 18 29.87 -8.15 -0.71
N LEU A 19 30.93 -7.45 -0.28
CA LEU A 19 30.87 -6.06 0.15
C LEU A 19 30.61 -5.11 -1.03
N ALA A 20 31.26 -5.33 -2.17
CA ALA A 20 31.01 -4.60 -3.41
C ALA A 20 29.58 -4.80 -3.92
N LEU A 21 29.06 -6.02 -3.86
CA LEU A 21 27.66 -6.33 -4.21
C LEU A 21 26.69 -5.59 -3.29
N LEU A 22 26.95 -5.59 -1.97
CA LEU A 22 26.11 -4.91 -0.98
C LEU A 22 26.05 -3.40 -1.21
N VAL A 23 27.20 -2.77 -1.50
CA VAL A 23 27.31 -1.34 -1.82
C VAL A 23 26.60 -1.00 -3.13
N ALA A 24 26.77 -1.85 -4.16
CA ALA A 24 26.07 -1.67 -5.43
C ALA A 24 24.55 -1.76 -5.26
N LEU A 25 24.07 -2.72 -4.46
CA LEU A 25 22.65 -2.92 -4.17
C LEU A 25 22.07 -1.74 -3.38
N SER A 26 22.78 -1.25 -2.37
CA SER A 26 22.32 -0.11 -1.55
C SER A 26 22.29 1.19 -2.35
N LEU A 27 23.29 1.43 -3.22
CA LEU A 27 23.31 2.58 -4.11
C LEU A 27 22.17 2.52 -5.14
N ALA A 28 21.93 1.35 -5.73
CA ALA A 28 20.81 1.13 -6.62
C ALA A 28 19.48 1.40 -5.90
N PHE A 29 19.31 0.89 -4.67
CA PHE A 29 18.10 1.12 -3.89
C PHE A 29 17.86 2.60 -3.59
N TYR A 30 18.91 3.35 -3.27
CA TYR A 30 18.83 4.80 -3.04
C TYR A 30 18.44 5.57 -4.31
N LEU A 31 19.02 5.23 -5.46
CA LEU A 31 18.68 5.88 -6.75
C LEU A 31 17.27 5.53 -7.23
N LEU A 32 16.84 4.28 -7.04
CA LEU A 32 15.55 3.78 -7.53
C LEU A 32 14.39 4.03 -6.55
N GLN A 33 14.67 4.47 -5.31
CA GLN A 33 13.65 4.71 -4.27
C GLN A 33 12.38 5.43 -4.77
N PRO A 34 12.45 6.51 -5.58
CA PRO A 34 11.25 7.23 -6.04
C PRO A 34 10.37 6.44 -7.02
N ILE A 35 10.95 5.45 -7.70
CA ILE A 35 10.31 4.62 -8.73
C ILE A 35 9.99 3.22 -8.18
N LEU A 36 10.58 2.85 -7.04
CA LEU A 36 10.38 1.56 -6.40
C LEU A 36 8.92 1.38 -5.96
N LEU A 37 8.31 2.42 -5.38
CA LEU A 37 6.94 2.38 -4.89
C LEU A 37 5.93 1.99 -5.98
N PRO A 38 5.88 2.68 -7.14
CA PRO A 38 4.94 2.28 -8.19
C PRO A 38 5.23 0.90 -8.78
N PHE A 39 6.49 0.45 -8.77
CA PHE A 39 6.85 -0.92 -9.16
C PHE A 39 6.34 -1.97 -8.17
N VAL A 40 6.50 -1.75 -6.87
CA VAL A 40 6.02 -2.66 -5.82
C VAL A 40 4.49 -2.73 -5.84
N LEU A 41 3.82 -1.59 -5.98
CA LEU A 41 2.36 -1.54 -6.11
C LEU A 41 1.90 -2.24 -7.39
N GLY A 42 2.57 -1.99 -8.53
CA GLY A 42 2.28 -2.66 -9.78
C GLY A 42 2.49 -4.18 -9.69
N ALA A 43 3.54 -4.63 -9.01
CA ALA A 43 3.81 -6.05 -8.79
C ALA A 43 2.77 -6.70 -7.89
N LEU A 44 2.33 -6.02 -6.84
CA LEU A 44 1.25 -6.50 -5.97
C LEU A 44 -0.05 -6.65 -6.76
N ILE A 45 -0.42 -5.64 -7.56
CA ILE A 45 -1.61 -5.69 -8.43
C ILE A 45 -1.47 -6.79 -9.48
N GLY A 46 -0.29 -6.92 -10.10
CA GLY A 46 0.02 -7.95 -11.09
C GLY A 46 -0.17 -9.35 -10.52
N TYR A 47 0.44 -9.63 -9.37
CA TYR A 47 0.29 -10.89 -8.65
C TYR A 47 -1.17 -11.19 -8.26
N LEU A 48 -1.90 -10.18 -7.78
CA LEU A 48 -3.32 -10.33 -7.43
C LEU A 48 -4.21 -10.60 -8.64
N GLY A 49 -3.89 -9.99 -9.78
CA GLY A 49 -4.68 -10.11 -11.00
C GLY A 49 -4.36 -11.37 -11.81
N ASP A 50 -3.15 -11.89 -11.74
CA ASP A 50 -2.71 -13.10 -12.45
C ASP A 50 -3.64 -14.32 -12.28
N PRO A 51 -4.06 -14.75 -11.06
CA PRO A 51 -4.99 -15.88 -10.91
C PRO A 51 -6.37 -15.61 -11.53
N VAL A 52 -6.78 -14.34 -11.63
CA VAL A 52 -8.02 -13.92 -12.30
C VAL A 52 -7.84 -13.99 -13.81
N VAL A 53 -6.70 -13.53 -14.33
CA VAL A 53 -6.34 -13.64 -15.74
C VAL A 53 -6.28 -15.11 -16.17
N ASP A 54 -5.63 -15.97 -15.40
CA ASP A 54 -5.59 -17.41 -15.65
C ASP A 54 -6.99 -18.04 -15.65
N ALA A 55 -7.88 -17.57 -14.76
CA ALA A 55 -9.27 -18.03 -14.72
C ALA A 55 -10.05 -17.62 -15.98
N LEU A 56 -9.75 -16.43 -16.54
CA LEU A 56 -10.30 -15.97 -17.81
C LEU A 56 -9.69 -16.71 -19.01
N GLU A 57 -8.39 -17.01 -18.95
CA GLU A 57 -7.67 -17.76 -19.99
C GLU A 57 -8.23 -19.18 -20.14
N ARG A 58 -8.51 -19.85 -19.02
CA ARG A 58 -9.21 -21.15 -18.98
C ARG A 58 -10.60 -21.11 -19.64
N ARG A 59 -11.21 -19.93 -19.78
CA ARG A 59 -12.49 -19.73 -20.49
C ARG A 59 -12.34 -19.39 -21.98
N LYS A 60 -11.18 -19.67 -22.58
CA LYS A 60 -10.84 -19.44 -24.00
C LYS A 60 -10.61 -17.97 -24.38
N LEU A 61 -10.39 -17.08 -23.43
CA LEU A 61 -9.89 -15.73 -23.72
C LEU A 61 -8.36 -15.80 -23.88
N GLY A 62 -7.79 -15.16 -24.90
CA GLY A 62 -6.33 -15.05 -25.01
C GLY A 62 -5.75 -14.24 -23.83
N ARG A 63 -4.54 -14.57 -23.36
CA ARG A 63 -3.92 -13.96 -22.17
C ARG A 63 -3.98 -12.42 -22.18
N THR A 64 -3.64 -11.79 -23.31
CA THR A 64 -3.72 -10.31 -23.44
C THR A 64 -5.13 -9.76 -23.26
N ALA A 65 -6.16 -10.45 -23.75
CA ALA A 65 -7.55 -10.04 -23.57
C ALA A 65 -8.00 -10.24 -22.11
N GLY A 66 -7.59 -11.34 -21.47
CA GLY A 66 -7.82 -11.57 -20.05
C GLY A 66 -7.22 -10.46 -19.18
N VAL A 67 -5.96 -10.12 -19.43
CA VAL A 67 -5.25 -9.02 -18.74
C VAL A 67 -5.98 -7.69 -18.96
N LEU A 68 -6.37 -7.37 -20.20
CA LEU A 68 -7.08 -6.12 -20.50
C LEU A 68 -8.38 -6.01 -19.70
N VAL A 69 -9.17 -7.09 -19.64
CA VAL A 69 -10.44 -7.14 -18.91
C VAL A 69 -10.21 -6.96 -17.41
N VAL A 70 -9.29 -7.73 -16.82
CA VAL A 70 -8.96 -7.66 -15.39
C VAL A 70 -8.43 -6.27 -15.03
N PHE A 71 -7.53 -5.74 -15.86
CA PHE A 71 -6.93 -4.42 -15.66
C PHE A 71 -7.97 -3.30 -15.69
N VAL A 72 -8.87 -3.29 -16.68
CA VAL A 72 -9.94 -2.29 -16.79
C VAL A 72 -10.91 -2.42 -15.62
N LEU A 73 -11.29 -3.63 -15.24
CA LEU A 73 -12.18 -3.89 -14.12
C LEU A 73 -11.56 -3.40 -12.79
N PHE A 74 -10.33 -3.78 -12.50
CA PHE A 74 -9.65 -3.46 -11.25
C PHE A 74 -9.34 -1.96 -11.14
N SER A 75 -8.81 -1.37 -12.21
CA SER A 75 -8.54 0.07 -12.28
C SER A 75 -9.84 0.86 -12.20
N GLY A 76 -10.89 0.43 -12.89
CA GLY A 76 -12.22 1.05 -12.83
C GLY A 76 -12.80 1.01 -11.42
N LEU A 77 -12.71 -0.14 -10.74
CA LEU A 77 -13.17 -0.29 -9.36
C LEU A 77 -12.42 0.63 -8.39
N ILE A 78 -11.10 0.75 -8.52
CA ILE A 78 -10.29 1.66 -7.71
C ILE A 78 -10.67 3.12 -7.97
N VAL A 79 -10.79 3.51 -9.23
CA VAL A 79 -11.15 4.88 -9.61
C VAL A 79 -12.53 5.24 -9.07
N VAL A 80 -13.55 4.42 -9.33
CA VAL A 80 -14.91 4.63 -8.80
C VAL A 80 -14.91 4.63 -7.28
N GLY A 81 -14.18 3.68 -6.66
CA GLY A 81 -14.03 3.60 -5.21
C GLY A 81 -13.43 4.87 -4.62
N MET A 82 -12.38 5.43 -5.22
CA MET A 82 -11.80 6.72 -4.78
C MET A 82 -12.76 7.88 -5.01
N LEU A 83 -13.42 7.96 -6.17
CA LEU A 83 -14.39 9.02 -6.47
C LEU A 83 -15.56 9.05 -5.49
N VAL A 84 -15.95 7.91 -4.91
CA VAL A 84 -17.03 7.85 -3.90
C VAL A 84 -16.48 7.95 -2.48
N ALA A 85 -15.42 7.21 -2.14
CA ALA A 85 -14.90 7.13 -0.78
C ALA A 85 -14.22 8.43 -0.33
N VAL A 86 -13.42 9.07 -1.19
CA VAL A 86 -12.72 10.31 -0.84
C VAL A 86 -13.70 11.42 -0.44
N PRO A 87 -14.71 11.80 -1.25
CA PRO A 87 -15.64 12.84 -0.82
C PRO A 87 -16.48 12.43 0.39
N LEU A 88 -16.86 11.15 0.51
CA LEU A 88 -17.61 10.67 1.66
C LEU A 88 -16.79 10.83 2.96
N VAL A 89 -15.53 10.43 2.95
CA VAL A 89 -14.60 10.58 4.09
C VAL A 89 -14.39 12.07 4.40
N LEU A 90 -14.21 12.92 3.39
CA LEU A 90 -14.06 14.36 3.61
C LEU A 90 -15.31 14.95 4.27
N GLN A 91 -16.51 14.59 3.80
CA GLN A 91 -17.78 15.03 4.42
C GLN A 91 -17.92 14.52 5.87
N GLN A 92 -17.54 13.27 6.13
CA GLN A 92 -17.57 12.70 7.49
C GLN A 92 -16.60 13.40 8.43
N LEU A 93 -15.39 13.74 7.94
CA LEU A 93 -14.40 14.48 8.71
C LEU A 93 -14.85 15.92 8.97
N ASP A 94 -15.40 16.61 7.97
CA ASP A 94 -15.99 17.94 8.14
C ASP A 94 -17.10 17.93 9.21
N ALA A 95 -18.00 16.95 9.14
CA ALA A 95 -19.08 16.78 10.12
C ALA A 95 -18.54 16.46 11.53
N LEU A 96 -17.49 15.65 11.64
CA LEU A 96 -16.86 15.33 12.91
C LEU A 96 -16.24 16.58 13.55
N ILE A 97 -15.52 17.38 12.77
CA ILE A 97 -14.86 18.60 13.24
C ILE A 97 -15.90 19.62 13.71
N GLN A 98 -17.03 19.74 13.03
CA GLN A 98 -18.15 20.58 13.46
C GLN A 98 -18.78 20.10 14.78
N LYS A 99 -18.69 18.80 15.13
CA LYS A 99 -19.21 18.25 16.39
C LYS A 99 -18.25 18.34 17.58
N ILE A 100 -16.95 18.56 17.33
CA ILE A 100 -15.93 18.68 18.39
C ILE A 100 -16.27 19.75 19.44
N PRO A 101 -16.71 20.98 19.07
CA PRO A 101 -17.06 22.01 20.06
C PRO A 101 -18.22 21.58 20.98
N ALA A 102 -19.26 20.97 20.43
CA ALA A 102 -20.39 20.46 21.19
C ALA A 102 -19.99 19.32 22.13
N LEU A 103 -19.11 18.42 21.67
CA LEU A 103 -18.55 17.35 22.50
C LEU A 103 -17.73 17.92 23.66
N TYR A 104 -16.92 18.96 23.41
CA TYR A 104 -16.16 19.64 24.46
C TYR A 104 -17.05 20.33 25.49
N GLN A 105 -18.12 21.00 25.04
CA GLN A 105 -19.11 21.59 25.94
C GLN A 105 -19.77 20.52 26.82
N TRP A 106 -20.22 19.41 26.24
CA TRP A 106 -20.78 18.29 27.00
C TRP A 106 -19.79 17.69 27.99
N LEU A 107 -18.53 17.52 27.58
CA LEU A 107 -17.47 17.01 28.44
C LEU A 107 -17.26 17.92 29.66
N THR A 108 -17.18 19.23 29.43
CA THR A 108 -16.87 20.22 30.47
C THR A 108 -18.06 20.51 31.38
N GLN A 109 -19.29 20.51 30.84
CA GLN A 109 -20.50 20.90 31.56
C GLN A 109 -21.26 19.71 32.16
N THR A 110 -21.05 18.49 31.68
CA THR A 110 -21.78 17.30 32.14
C THR A 110 -20.83 16.25 32.70
N LEU A 111 -19.83 15.83 31.92
CA LEU A 111 -18.97 14.71 32.31
C LEU A 111 -18.03 15.07 33.47
N VAL A 112 -17.37 16.24 33.40
CA VAL A 112 -16.43 16.69 34.45
C VAL A 112 -17.14 16.90 35.80
N PRO A 113 -18.31 17.58 35.88
CA PRO A 113 -19.06 17.69 37.14
C PRO A 113 -19.53 16.34 37.66
N TRP A 114 -20.02 15.45 36.81
CA TRP A 114 -20.45 14.11 37.22
C TRP A 114 -19.29 13.26 37.77
N LEU A 115 -18.10 13.35 37.16
CA LEU A 115 -16.89 12.70 37.68
C LEU A 115 -16.46 13.31 39.02
N ARG A 116 -16.55 14.64 39.16
CA ARG A 116 -16.22 15.38 40.38
C ARG A 116 -17.06 14.90 41.56
N ASP A 117 -18.36 14.75 41.34
CA ASP A 117 -19.32 14.37 42.39
C ASP A 117 -19.15 12.90 42.84
N ARG A 118 -18.61 12.02 41.98
CA ARG A 118 -18.41 10.60 42.30
C ARG A 118 -17.02 10.21 42.78
N LEU A 119 -15.97 10.90 42.34
CA LEU A 119 -14.58 10.46 42.56
C LEU A 119 -13.74 11.41 43.44
N SER A 120 -14.26 12.55 43.90
CA SER A 120 -13.56 13.48 44.82
C SER A 120 -12.14 13.86 44.37
N VAL A 121 -11.88 13.92 43.06
CA VAL A 121 -10.56 14.24 42.48
C VAL A 121 -10.33 15.76 42.56
N PRO A 122 -9.15 16.24 42.99
CA PRO A 122 -8.81 17.66 42.97
C PRO A 122 -8.85 18.20 41.54
N ALA A 123 -9.34 19.44 41.38
CA ALA A 123 -9.56 20.07 40.09
C ALA A 123 -8.28 20.12 39.24
N ALA A 124 -8.08 19.13 38.38
CA ALA A 124 -7.33 19.35 37.15
C ALA A 124 -8.19 20.30 36.31
N GLN A 125 -7.89 21.59 36.38
CA GLN A 125 -8.41 22.56 35.42
C GLN A 125 -7.92 22.10 34.06
N LEU A 126 -8.79 21.44 33.30
CA LEU A 126 -8.52 21.16 31.91
C LEU A 126 -8.19 22.51 31.27
N PRO A 127 -7.02 22.65 30.63
CA PRO A 127 -6.68 23.91 29.99
C PRO A 127 -7.81 24.29 29.03
N GLN A 128 -8.26 25.54 29.08
CA GLN A 128 -9.17 26.12 28.09
C GLN A 128 -8.42 26.21 26.77
N ILE A 129 -8.23 25.06 26.13
CA ILE A 129 -7.74 25.00 24.77
C ILE A 129 -8.97 25.25 23.91
N ASP A 130 -8.93 26.35 23.16
CA ASP A 130 -9.97 26.69 22.20
C ASP A 130 -9.85 25.76 20.98
N TRP A 131 -10.28 24.52 21.18
CA TRP A 131 -10.28 23.47 20.16
C TRP A 131 -11.18 23.83 18.96
N SER A 132 -12.13 24.76 19.14
CA SER A 132 -13.06 25.16 18.09
C SER A 132 -12.39 25.99 17.00
N GLY A 133 -11.50 26.91 17.38
CA GLY A 133 -10.76 27.76 16.44
C GLY A 133 -9.56 27.05 15.84
N GLN A 134 -8.66 26.53 16.68
CA GLN A 134 -7.37 26.00 16.20
C GLN A 134 -7.53 24.75 15.34
N LEU A 135 -8.44 23.83 15.70
CA LEU A 135 -8.61 22.58 14.94
C LEU A 135 -9.32 22.82 13.60
N ALA A 136 -10.31 23.73 13.57
CA ALA A 136 -10.98 24.14 12.34
C ALA A 136 -10.04 24.92 11.41
N GLU A 137 -9.17 25.75 11.97
CA GLU A 137 -8.17 26.52 11.22
C GLU A 137 -7.04 25.61 10.69
N HIS A 138 -6.58 24.64 11.48
CA HIS A 138 -5.68 23.59 11.02
C HIS A 138 -6.32 22.71 9.94
N TRP A 139 -7.61 22.38 10.05
CA TRP A 139 -8.31 21.61 9.02
C TRP A 139 -8.51 22.39 7.73
N GLN A 140 -8.98 23.64 7.81
CA GLN A 140 -9.10 24.51 6.64
C GLN A 140 -7.74 24.81 6.01
N SER A 141 -6.68 24.96 6.81
CA SER A 141 -5.33 25.11 6.28
C SER A 141 -4.81 23.84 5.61
N LEU A 142 -5.11 22.63 6.12
CA LEU A 142 -4.83 21.37 5.43
C LEU A 142 -5.57 21.27 4.09
N GLY A 143 -6.84 21.66 4.05
CA GLY A 143 -7.61 21.76 2.79
C GLY A 143 -6.99 22.77 1.81
N LYS A 144 -6.60 23.96 2.30
CA LYS A 144 -5.91 24.99 1.50
C LYS A 144 -4.52 24.55 1.05
N VAL A 145 -3.77 23.82 1.87
CA VAL A 145 -2.44 23.25 1.54
C VAL A 145 -2.58 22.15 0.50
N THR A 146 -3.61 21.31 0.59
CA THR A 146 -3.90 20.27 -0.41
C THR A 146 -4.27 20.92 -1.74
N ALA A 147 -5.16 21.91 -1.71
CA ALA A 147 -5.54 22.69 -2.89
C ALA A 147 -4.37 23.48 -3.50
N SER A 148 -3.51 24.09 -2.67
CA SER A 148 -2.35 24.84 -3.13
C SER A 148 -1.24 23.92 -3.64
N THR A 149 -1.07 22.73 -3.07
CA THR A 149 -0.14 21.70 -3.57
C THR A 149 -0.63 21.17 -4.90
N LEU A 150 -1.92 20.83 -5.03
CA LEU A 150 -2.54 20.47 -6.32
C LEU A 150 -2.35 21.58 -7.36
N LYS A 151 -2.55 22.85 -6.98
CA LYS A 151 -2.37 24.03 -7.84
C LYS A 151 -0.89 24.30 -8.18
N SER A 152 0.03 24.01 -7.28
CA SER A 152 1.48 24.17 -7.50
C SER A 152 2.05 23.04 -8.35
N LEU A 153 1.52 21.83 -8.16
CA LEU A 153 1.79 20.69 -9.02
C LEU A 153 1.27 20.97 -10.43
N THR A 154 0.01 21.39 -10.61
CA THR A 154 -0.55 21.76 -11.93
C THR A 154 0.06 23.04 -12.51
N GLY A 155 0.51 23.99 -11.68
CA GLY A 155 1.09 25.27 -12.11
C GLY A 155 2.57 25.18 -12.52
N SER A 156 3.34 24.26 -11.92
CA SER A 156 4.68 23.92 -12.39
C SER A 156 4.57 22.73 -13.33
N GLY A 157 4.56 22.96 -14.65
CA GLY A 157 4.40 21.90 -15.64
C GLY A 157 5.32 20.69 -15.41
N ALA A 158 6.52 20.91 -14.87
CA ALA A 158 7.44 19.83 -14.48
C ALA A 158 6.95 18.97 -13.29
N GLY A 159 6.35 19.59 -12.27
CA GLY A 159 5.80 18.89 -11.10
C GLY A 159 4.53 18.11 -11.44
N PHE A 160 3.67 18.68 -12.30
CA PHE A 160 2.50 17.98 -12.84
C PHE A 160 2.91 16.75 -13.62
N LEU A 161 3.87 16.91 -14.54
CA LEU A 161 4.38 15.82 -15.36
C LEU A 161 5.03 14.74 -14.51
N ALA A 162 5.85 15.10 -13.51
CA ALA A 162 6.46 14.13 -12.61
C ALA A 162 5.42 13.33 -11.79
N GLY A 163 4.39 14.02 -11.25
CA GLY A 163 3.30 13.39 -10.53
C GLY A 163 2.44 12.49 -11.42
N LEU A 164 2.11 12.96 -12.62
CA LEU A 164 1.36 12.20 -13.62
C LEU A 164 2.15 10.96 -14.06
N PHE A 165 3.47 11.10 -14.26
CA PHE A 165 4.33 9.99 -14.63
C PHE A 165 4.36 8.93 -13.53
N ASN A 166 4.54 9.32 -12.26
CA ASN A 166 4.56 8.40 -11.13
C ASN A 166 3.19 7.70 -10.94
N LEU A 167 2.10 8.45 -11.05
CA LEU A 167 0.74 7.93 -10.97
C LEU A 167 0.40 6.98 -12.13
N ALA A 168 0.80 7.32 -13.36
CA ALA A 168 0.60 6.49 -14.54
C ALA A 168 1.52 5.26 -14.56
N LEU A 169 2.66 5.30 -13.87
CA LEU A 169 3.59 4.19 -13.80
C LEU A 169 2.96 2.97 -13.12
N VAL A 170 2.20 3.17 -12.04
CA VAL A 170 1.53 2.08 -11.30
C VAL A 170 0.66 1.20 -12.21
N PRO A 171 -0.34 1.75 -12.94
CA PRO A 171 -1.18 0.96 -13.83
C PRO A 171 -0.41 0.37 -15.00
N VAL A 172 0.57 1.09 -15.57
CA VAL A 172 1.38 0.58 -16.68
C VAL A 172 2.19 -0.63 -16.23
N VAL A 173 2.88 -0.53 -15.09
CA VAL A 173 3.68 -1.63 -14.54
C VAL A 173 2.76 -2.79 -14.16
N ALA A 174 1.62 -2.53 -13.52
CA ALA A 174 0.63 -3.57 -13.20
C ALA A 174 0.17 -4.33 -14.45
N PHE A 175 -0.14 -3.62 -15.54
CA PHE A 175 -0.55 -4.24 -16.80
C PHE A 175 0.53 -5.14 -17.39
N TYR A 176 1.77 -4.65 -17.46
CA TYR A 176 2.89 -5.44 -17.99
C TYR A 176 3.22 -6.63 -17.11
N LEU A 177 3.28 -6.44 -15.79
CA LEU A 177 3.56 -7.53 -14.85
C LEU A 177 2.47 -8.59 -14.86
N MET A 178 1.20 -8.21 -14.96
CA MET A 178 0.09 -9.17 -15.08
C MET A 178 0.14 -9.94 -16.40
N ARG A 179 0.49 -9.28 -17.51
CA ARG A 179 0.61 -9.92 -18.81
C ARG A 179 1.75 -10.93 -18.86
N ASP A 180 2.92 -10.54 -18.37
CA ASP A 180 4.16 -11.29 -18.55
C ASP A 180 4.59 -12.01 -17.26
N TRP A 181 3.68 -12.16 -16.29
CA TRP A 181 3.94 -12.72 -14.95
C TRP A 181 4.67 -14.07 -15.00
N ASP A 182 4.14 -15.03 -15.76
CA ASP A 182 4.72 -16.38 -15.89
C ASP A 182 6.16 -16.35 -16.41
N ILE A 183 6.40 -15.55 -17.46
CA ILE A 183 7.71 -15.40 -18.10
C ILE A 183 8.69 -14.75 -17.12
N LEU A 184 8.24 -13.74 -16.37
CA LEU A 184 9.05 -13.06 -15.37
C LEU A 184 9.41 -14.00 -14.21
N MET A 185 8.46 -14.80 -13.74
CA MET A 185 8.66 -15.79 -12.69
C MET A 185 9.63 -16.89 -13.14
N GLU A 186 9.46 -17.43 -14.35
CA GLU A 186 10.37 -18.44 -14.92
C GLU A 186 11.80 -17.90 -15.03
N LYS A 187 11.98 -16.67 -15.54
CA LYS A 187 13.29 -16.02 -15.62
C LYS A 187 13.89 -15.74 -14.25
N ALA A 188 13.08 -15.29 -13.28
CA ALA A 188 13.53 -15.05 -11.92
C ALA A 188 14.03 -16.35 -11.26
N LEU A 189 13.31 -17.46 -11.45
CA LEU A 189 13.73 -18.78 -10.98
C LEU A 189 14.97 -19.31 -11.71
N GLY A 190 15.15 -18.94 -12.98
CA GLY A 190 16.33 -19.28 -13.79
C GLY A 190 17.64 -18.62 -13.34
N ILE A 191 17.58 -17.51 -12.59
CA ILE A 191 18.77 -16.85 -12.01
C ILE A 191 19.29 -17.62 -10.78
N VAL A 192 18.43 -18.43 -10.15
CA VAL A 192 18.79 -19.19 -8.95
C VAL A 192 19.78 -20.31 -9.31
N PRO A 193 20.92 -20.45 -8.59
CA PRO A 193 21.85 -21.54 -8.81
C PRO A 193 21.17 -22.92 -8.74
N VAL A 194 21.58 -23.83 -9.62
CA VAL A 194 20.99 -25.18 -9.76
C VAL A 194 20.91 -25.93 -8.41
N ALA A 195 21.88 -25.71 -7.52
CA ALA A 195 21.93 -26.32 -6.20
C ALA A 195 20.72 -25.97 -5.30
N TRP A 196 20.13 -24.78 -5.46
CA TRP A 196 19.03 -24.27 -4.63
C TRP A 196 17.69 -24.19 -5.37
N HIS A 197 17.69 -24.53 -6.66
CA HIS A 197 16.54 -24.35 -7.55
C HIS A 197 15.29 -25.09 -7.04
N LYS A 198 15.43 -26.34 -6.58
CA LYS A 198 14.31 -27.11 -6.00
C LYS A 198 13.72 -26.44 -4.75
N ASN A 199 14.59 -25.95 -3.86
CA ASN A 199 14.15 -25.28 -2.63
C ASN A 199 13.50 -23.93 -2.93
N ALA A 200 14.02 -23.18 -3.91
CA ALA A 200 13.45 -21.91 -4.33
C ALA A 200 12.04 -22.09 -4.92
N ILE A 201 11.83 -23.08 -5.80
CA ILE A 201 10.51 -23.39 -6.35
C ILE A 201 9.54 -23.81 -5.24
N ALA A 202 9.98 -24.67 -4.31
CA ALA A 202 9.16 -25.10 -3.18
C ALA A 202 8.72 -23.91 -2.31
N LEU A 203 9.66 -23.01 -1.99
CA LEU A 203 9.38 -21.82 -1.18
C LEU A 203 8.43 -20.85 -1.88
N VAL A 204 8.61 -20.60 -3.18
CA VAL A 204 7.71 -19.74 -3.96
C VAL A 204 6.29 -20.31 -3.99
N ARG A 205 6.15 -21.63 -4.17
CA ARG A 205 4.84 -22.28 -4.17
C ARG A 205 4.15 -22.24 -2.81
N GLU A 206 4.90 -22.46 -1.73
CA GLU A 206 4.37 -22.36 -0.37
C GLU A 206 3.94 -20.93 -0.04
N ALA A 207 4.74 -19.94 -0.45
CA ALA A 207 4.39 -18.53 -0.30
C ALA A 207 3.13 -18.17 -1.09
N ASP A 208 2.99 -18.66 -2.32
CA ASP A 208 1.80 -18.45 -3.16
C ASP A 208 0.55 -19.07 -2.53
N GLU A 209 0.64 -20.28 -2.00
CA GLU A 209 -0.48 -20.96 -1.33
C GLU A 209 -0.93 -20.21 -0.07
N VAL A 210 0.02 -19.80 0.79
CA VAL A 210 -0.27 -19.02 2.00
C VAL A 210 -0.87 -17.65 1.65
N LEU A 211 -0.32 -16.96 0.66
CA LEU A 211 -0.78 -15.65 0.26
C LEU A 211 -2.17 -15.72 -0.39
N SER A 212 -2.42 -16.70 -1.26
CA SER A 212 -3.73 -16.98 -1.84
C SER A 212 -4.78 -17.32 -0.78
N ALA A 213 -4.44 -18.15 0.21
CA ALA A 213 -5.32 -18.49 1.33
C ALA A 213 -5.65 -17.25 2.18
N PHE A 214 -4.64 -16.43 2.50
CA PHE A 214 -4.81 -15.18 3.24
C PHE A 214 -5.73 -14.21 2.49
N LEU A 215 -5.52 -14.01 1.19
CA LEU A 215 -6.33 -13.12 0.37
C LEU A 215 -7.79 -13.57 0.29
N ARG A 216 -8.04 -14.87 0.13
CA ARG A 216 -9.40 -15.43 0.16
C ARG A 216 -10.06 -15.23 1.53
N GLY A 217 -9.30 -15.45 2.61
CA GLY A 217 -9.75 -15.18 3.98
C GLY A 217 -10.11 -13.70 4.18
N GLN A 218 -9.23 -12.80 3.79
CA GLN A 218 -9.43 -11.35 3.91
C GLN A 218 -10.62 -10.87 3.07
N PHE A 219 -10.80 -11.41 1.87
CA PHE A 219 -11.95 -11.08 1.03
C PHE A 219 -13.27 -11.54 1.68
N LEU A 220 -13.32 -12.75 2.23
CA LEU A 220 -14.48 -13.24 2.98
C LEU A 220 -14.77 -12.37 4.22
N VAL A 221 -13.73 -11.97 4.95
CA VAL A 221 -13.84 -11.05 6.09
C VAL A 221 -14.40 -9.70 5.63
N MET A 222 -13.87 -9.12 4.55
CA MET A 222 -14.37 -7.86 3.99
C MET A 222 -15.84 -7.94 3.55
N CYS A 223 -16.25 -9.01 2.87
CA CYS A 223 -17.65 -9.24 2.51
C CYS A 223 -18.54 -9.38 3.75
N SER A 224 -18.07 -10.11 4.76
CA SER A 224 -18.81 -10.29 6.02
C SER A 224 -18.98 -8.98 6.77
N LEU A 225 -17.91 -8.18 6.93
CA LEU A 225 -18.00 -6.84 7.51
C LEU A 225 -18.88 -5.92 6.68
N GLY A 226 -18.81 -5.99 5.35
CA GLY A 226 -19.68 -5.22 4.47
C GLY A 226 -21.16 -5.51 4.73
N VAL A 227 -21.55 -6.79 4.87
CA VAL A 227 -22.92 -7.19 5.20
C VAL A 227 -23.30 -6.74 6.61
N ILE A 228 -22.44 -6.96 7.60
CA ILE A 228 -22.70 -6.60 9.00
C ILE A 228 -22.86 -5.09 9.15
N TYR A 229 -21.97 -4.29 8.56
CA TYR A 229 -22.04 -2.84 8.63
C TYR A 229 -23.19 -2.29 7.82
N SER A 230 -23.44 -2.80 6.60
CA SER A 230 -24.57 -2.34 5.80
C SER A 230 -25.90 -2.62 6.50
N THR A 231 -26.09 -3.79 7.08
CA THR A 231 -27.33 -4.13 7.81
C THR A 231 -27.41 -3.40 9.14
N GLY A 232 -26.30 -3.30 9.88
CA GLY A 232 -26.23 -2.59 11.16
C GLY A 232 -26.51 -1.10 11.03
N LEU A 233 -25.88 -0.42 10.06
CA LEU A 233 -26.15 0.99 9.77
C LEU A 233 -27.59 1.17 9.27
N TRP A 234 -28.08 0.33 8.36
CA TRP A 234 -29.46 0.43 7.87
C TRP A 234 -30.52 0.28 8.98
N LEU A 235 -30.26 -0.57 9.98
CA LEU A 235 -31.16 -0.75 11.13
C LEU A 235 -31.14 0.44 12.10
N VAL A 236 -29.99 1.10 12.24
CA VAL A 236 -29.82 2.25 13.15
C VAL A 236 -30.21 3.58 12.49
N GLY A 237 -30.10 3.67 11.15
CA GLY A 237 -30.36 4.86 10.35
C GLY A 237 -29.09 5.42 9.73
#